data_AF-A0A2S8PGM6-F1
#
_entry.id   AF-A0A2S8PGM6-F1
#
_cell.length_a   1.000
_cell.length_b   1.000
_cell.length_c   1.000
_cell.angle_alpha   90.00
_cell.angle_beta   90.00
_cell.angle_gamma   90.00
#
_symmetry.space_group_name_H-M   'P 1'
#
loop_
_entity.id
_entity.type
_entity.pdbx_description
1 polymer ?
#
loop_
_entity_poly.entity_id
_entity_poly.type
_entity_poly.pdbx_seq_one_letter_code
_entity_poly.pdbx_strand_id
1 'polypeptide(L)' 'METVGPRINRPSGQEMGNPAKLAEAVIQVAELPNPPFRLWLGKDAYAVATAKLGDMLNAIENWKETTMSTDFEE' A
#
# COMPACT_ATOMS: atom_id res chain seq x y z
N MET A 1 -33.59 -7.98 -21.77
CA MET A 1 -33.31 -6.70 -21.08
C MET A 1 -33.39 -6.98 -19.59
N GLU A 2 -32.39 -7.66 -19.05
CA GLU A 2 -32.28 -7.92 -17.60
C GLU A 2 -31.55 -6.75 -16.97
N THR A 3 -32.31 -5.95 -16.23
CA THR A 3 -31.83 -4.75 -15.55
C THR A 3 -30.80 -5.12 -14.51
N VAL A 4 -29.64 -4.47 -14.57
CA VAL A 4 -28.61 -4.49 -13.53
C VAL A 4 -29.16 -4.00 -12.19
N GLY A 5 -29.63 -4.90 -11.34
CA GLY A 5 -29.96 -4.63 -9.93
C GLY A 5 -30.20 -5.94 -9.17
N PRO A 6 -29.72 -6.13 -7.91
CA PRO A 6 -28.96 -5.24 -7.02
C PRO A 6 -27.60 -5.84 -6.61
N ARG A 7 -26.48 -5.16 -6.83
CA ARG A 7 -25.16 -5.59 -6.28
C ARG A 7 -24.93 -5.17 -4.82
N ILE A 8 -25.92 -4.54 -4.19
CA ILE A 8 -25.82 -3.95 -2.85
C ILE A 8 -26.47 -4.82 -1.77
N ASN A 9 -26.02 -6.07 -1.61
CA ASN A 9 -26.31 -6.82 -0.38
C ASN A 9 -25.21 -7.85 -0.10
N ARG A 10 -23.97 -7.40 0.05
CA ARG A 10 -22.98 -8.18 0.80
C ARG A 10 -22.95 -7.63 2.22
N PRO A 11 -23.08 -8.47 3.26
CA PRO A 11 -22.86 -8.01 4.62
C PRO A 11 -21.42 -7.50 4.72
N SER A 12 -21.27 -6.19 4.91
CA SER A 12 -20.00 -5.56 5.27
C SER A 12 -19.56 -6.13 6.62
N GLY A 13 -18.43 -6.84 6.65
CA GLY A 13 -17.99 -7.61 7.83
C GLY A 13 -17.18 -8.87 7.52
N GLN A 14 -17.05 -9.25 6.24
CA GLN A 14 -16.13 -10.30 5.78
C GLN A 14 -14.78 -9.76 5.26
N GLU A 15 -14.50 -8.47 5.45
CA GLU A 15 -13.16 -7.96 5.20
C GLU A 15 -12.21 -8.66 6.17
N MET A 16 -11.12 -9.22 5.65
CA MET A 16 -10.12 -9.96 6.43
C MET A 16 -9.41 -8.97 7.35
N GLY A 17 -9.97 -8.71 8.52
CA GLY A 17 -9.52 -7.65 9.43
C GLY A 17 -10.56 -7.30 10.48
N ASN A 18 -10.17 -6.52 11.48
CA ASN A 18 -11.09 -5.97 12.48
C ASN A 18 -11.42 -4.52 12.09
N PRO A 19 -12.64 -4.21 11.64
CA PRO A 19 -12.99 -2.88 11.13
C PRO A 19 -12.89 -1.79 12.21
N ALA A 20 -13.09 -2.13 13.48
CA ALA A 20 -12.89 -1.17 14.58
C ALA A 20 -11.41 -0.79 14.73
N LYS A 21 -10.50 -1.78 14.66
CA LYS A 21 -9.05 -1.52 14.67
C LYS A 21 -8.57 -0.76 13.44
N LEU A 22 -9.22 -0.98 12.29
CA LEU A 22 -8.94 -0.24 11.06
C LEU A 22 -9.31 1.24 11.22
N ALA A 23 -10.52 1.53 11.71
CA ALA A 23 -10.96 2.90 11.96
C ALA A 23 -10.04 3.63 12.96
N GLU A 24 -9.66 2.96 14.04
CA GLU A 24 -8.73 3.49 15.03
C GLU A 24 -7.36 3.82 14.41
N ALA A 25 -6.79 2.90 13.63
CA ALA A 25 -5.50 3.14 12.95
C ALA A 25 -5.55 4.30 11.96
N VAL A 26 -6.66 4.46 11.23
CA VAL A 26 -6.84 5.59 10.30
C VAL A 26 -6.90 6.92 11.04
N ILE A 27 -7.63 7.00 12.15
CA ILE A 27 -7.72 8.22 12.98
C ILE A 27 -6.34 8.59 13.54
N GLN A 28 -5.63 7.62 14.14
CA GLN A 28 -4.28 7.85 14.68
C GLN A 28 -3.32 8.37 13.61
N VAL A 29 -3.38 7.83 12.39
CA VAL A 29 -2.52 8.25 11.29
C VAL A 29 -2.88 9.64 10.77
N ALA A 30 -4.17 10.00 10.77
CA ALA A 30 -4.65 11.32 10.38
C ALA A 30 -4.25 12.42 11.39
N GLU A 31 -4.07 12.06 12.66
CA GLU A 31 -3.62 12.97 13.73
C GLU A 31 -2.10 13.19 13.74
N LEU A 32 -1.33 12.46 12.93
CA LEU A 32 0.12 12.66 12.85
C LEU A 32 0.46 14.01 12.21
N PRO A 33 1.49 14.71 12.70
CA PRO A 33 1.92 16.00 12.13
C PRO A 33 2.39 15.88 10.69
N ASN A 34 2.86 14.69 10.27
CA ASN A 34 3.20 14.36 8.89
C ASN A 34 2.59 12.99 8.55
N PRO A 35 1.34 12.95 8.06
CA PRO A 35 0.69 11.69 7.73
C PRO A 35 1.35 11.04 6.50
N PRO A 36 1.51 9.71 6.47
CA PRO A 36 2.01 9.00 5.31
C PRO A 36 1.03 9.10 4.14
N PHE A 37 1.56 9.30 2.93
CA PHE A 37 0.75 9.36 1.71
C PHE A 37 0.01 8.04 1.41
N ARG A 38 0.56 6.91 1.87
CA ARG A 38 -0.06 5.58 1.74
C ARG A 38 0.04 4.84 3.07
N LEU A 39 -1.10 4.38 3.56
CA LEU A 39 -1.21 3.54 4.75
C LEU A 39 -1.61 2.12 4.35
N TRP A 40 -0.77 1.14 4.69
CA TRP A 40 -1.06 -0.27 4.45
C TRP A 40 -1.60 -0.88 5.74
N LEU A 41 -2.82 -1.40 5.69
CA LEU A 41 -3.52 -1.93 6.87
C LEU A 41 -3.66 -3.45 6.77
N GLY A 42 -3.16 -4.14 7.80
CA GLY A 42 -3.18 -5.60 7.87
C GLY A 42 -1.90 -6.27 7.38
N LYS A 43 -1.69 -7.50 7.86
CA LYS A 43 -0.46 -8.28 7.61
C LYS A 43 -0.25 -8.59 6.13
N ASP A 44 -1.33 -8.89 5.41
CA ASP A 44 -1.26 -9.25 3.99
C ASP A 44 -0.90 -8.04 3.13
N ALA A 45 -1.54 -6.90 3.40
CA ALA A 45 -1.22 -5.64 2.73
C ALA A 45 0.24 -5.23 2.96
N TYR A 46 0.74 -5.39 4.20
CA TYR A 46 2.14 -5.16 4.53
C TYR A 46 3.07 -6.11 3.77
N ALA A 47 2.78 -7.42 3.74
CA ALA A 47 3.61 -8.41 3.08
C ALA A 47 3.71 -8.16 1.57
N VAL A 48 2.58 -7.86 0.91
CA VAL A 48 2.56 -7.56 -0.54
C VAL A 48 3.30 -6.26 -0.85
N ALA A 49 3.08 -5.21 -0.05
CA ALA A 49 3.73 -3.93 -0.27
C ALA A 49 5.24 -4.00 -0.05
N THR A 50 5.68 -4.66 1.02
CA THR A 50 7.11 -4.80 1.34
C THR A 50 7.84 -5.67 0.33
N ALA A 51 7.25 -6.76 -0.13
CA ALA A 51 7.82 -7.59 -1.20
C ALA A 51 8.02 -6.76 -2.47
N LYS A 52 6.97 -6.06 -2.93
CA LYS A 52 7.04 -5.25 -4.16
C LYS A 52 8.08 -4.13 -4.07
N LEU A 53 8.10 -3.40 -2.95
CA LEU A 53 9.07 -2.32 -2.76
C LEU A 53 10.50 -2.87 -2.66
N GLY A 54 10.68 -4.03 -2.01
CA GLY A 54 11.95 -4.73 -1.95
C GLY A 54 12.47 -5.13 -3.33
N ASP A 55 11.62 -5.72 -4.17
CA ASP A 55 11.99 -6.09 -5.54
C ASP A 55 12.40 -4.88 -6.38
N MET A 56 11.65 -3.78 -6.26
CA MET A 56 11.98 -2.53 -6.94
C MET A 56 13.32 -1.95 -6.46
N LEU A 57 13.57 -1.95 -5.14
CA LEU A 57 14.82 -1.48 -4.56
C LEU A 57 16.00 -2.35 -5.02
N ASN A 58 15.84 -3.66 -5.01
CA ASN A 58 16.86 -4.61 -5.48
C ASN A 58 17.19 -4.37 -6.96
N ALA A 59 16.17 -4.13 -7.79
CA ALA A 59 16.40 -3.78 -9.19
C ALA A 59 17.22 -2.49 -9.31
N ILE A 60 16.89 -1.44 -8.55
CA ILE A 60 17.64 -0.18 -8.57
C ILE A 60 19.10 -0.41 -8.15
N GLU A 61 19.34 -1.12 -7.04
CA GLU A 61 20.70 -1.38 -6.55
C GLU A 61 21.50 -2.24 -7.54
N ASN A 62 20.86 -3.20 -8.24
CA ASN A 62 21.53 -4.00 -9.28
C ASN A 62 22.06 -3.16 -10.44
N TRP A 63 21.39 -2.05 -10.76
CA TRP A 63 21.79 -1.14 -11.85
C TRP A 63 22.52 0.10 -11.33
N LYS A 64 22.88 0.15 -10.05
CA LYS A 64 23.48 1.34 -9.42
C LYS A 64 24.75 1.80 -10.11
N GLU A 65 25.68 0.89 -10.39
CA GLU A 65 26.93 1.23 -11.07
C GLU A 65 26.67 1.86 -12.43
N THR A 66 25.77 1.28 -13.24
CA THR A 66 25.37 1.85 -14.54
C THR A 66 24.69 3.21 -14.39
N THR A 67 23.77 3.34 -13.43
CA THR A 67 23.00 4.57 -13.21
C THR A 67 23.88 5.72 -12.67
N MET A 68 24.90 5.39 -11.88
CA MET A 68 25.87 6.35 -11.34
C MET A 68 27.00 6.63 -12.32
N SER A 69 27.32 5.70 -13.23
CA SER A 69 28.33 5.92 -14.29
C SER A 69 27.90 6.94 -15.35
N THR A 70 26.60 7.25 -15.42
CA THR A 70 26.05 8.30 -16.28
C THR A 70 26.00 9.67 -15.60
N ASP A 71 26.51 9.79 -14.37
CA ASP A 71 26.65 11.08 -13.71
C ASP A 71 27.79 11.87 -14.38
N PHE A 72 27.60 13.17 -14.56
CA PHE A 72 28.58 14.01 -15.25
C PHE A 72 29.81 14.20 -14.36
N GLU A 73 31.00 13.83 -14.86
CA GLU A 73 32.26 14.34 -14.32
C GLU A 73 32.34 15.85 -14.62
N GLU A 74 32.45 16.67 -13.58
CA GLU A 74 32.79 18.09 -13.68
C GLU A 74 34.30 18.28 -13.88
#